data_AF-A0A382IZE8-F1
#
_entry.id   AF-A0A382IZE8-F1
#
_cell.length_a   1.000
_cell.length_b   1.000
_cell.length_c   1.000
_cell.angle_alpha   90.00
_cell.angle_beta   90.00
_cell.angle_gamma   90.00
#
_symmetry.space_group_name_H-M   'P 1'
#
loop_
_entity.id
_entity.type
_entity.pdbx_description
1 polymer ?
#
loop_
_entity_poly.entity_id
_entity_poly.type
_entity_poly.pdbx_seq_one_letter_code
_entity_poly.pdbx_strand_id
1 'polypeptide(L)'
;MKGEGSLEEINEWTIRLVPLIFGVAILFLPTLARGALGKVGALVTGLLLATSPIFTYYSRYYVQEMLFVFFTLGALVSLWRYQTSRQLFWAVWFGLFCGLMHATKETCVLTFAAMVAGGGVLVLSSYFKTRKFDLRQLGESAAGIWALRAWVIVAVIFFSSFFMHWEGVWNAITAYFHTVDRAGGQGHEKAFGYYWGILFNYSEEGYSSSELPLLLLGLVGIVFAFVEKTTNPRNRAARFLAVYSLVLWCIYGVIPYKTPWLALNFLLGFSLLAGHGFDRLLKAVRFSDARIVLCLLLGWGLFSAHGRVLLSTRTYA
;
A
#
# COMPACT_ATOMS: atom_id res chain seq x y z
N MET A 1 4.68 -5.41 -26.19
CA MET A 1 4.05 -5.04 -27.47
C MET A 1 3.70 -6.31 -28.21
N LYS A 2 2.50 -6.43 -28.78
CA LYS A 2 2.11 -7.59 -29.61
C LYS A 2 2.67 -7.43 -31.04
N GLY A 3 3.96 -7.10 -31.16
CA GLY A 3 4.60 -6.85 -32.47
C GLY A 3 4.30 -5.49 -33.10
N GLU A 4 3.68 -4.55 -32.38
CA GLU A 4 3.45 -3.17 -32.84
C GLU A 4 4.80 -2.42 -32.96
N GLY A 5 5.02 -1.77 -34.11
CA GLY A 5 6.31 -1.17 -34.48
C GLY A 5 6.39 0.35 -34.27
N SER A 6 5.26 1.00 -33.98
CA SER A 6 5.16 2.45 -33.78
C SER A 6 4.26 2.81 -32.58
N LEU A 7 4.43 4.01 -32.00
CA LEU A 7 3.61 4.49 -30.86
C LEU A 7 2.13 4.69 -31.23
N GLU A 8 1.83 4.92 -32.51
CA GLU A 8 0.48 5.14 -33.04
C GLU A 8 -0.33 3.83 -33.14
N GLU A 9 0.36 2.68 -33.24
CA GLU A 9 -0.25 1.35 -33.29
C GLU A 9 -0.60 0.79 -31.90
N ILE A 10 -0.13 1.45 -30.82
CA ILE A 10 -0.32 0.96 -29.46
C ILE A 10 -1.77 1.17 -29.03
N ASN A 11 -2.48 0.05 -28.86
CA ASN A 11 -3.85 0.07 -28.37
C ASN A 11 -3.93 0.49 -26.88
N GLU A 12 -4.89 1.34 -26.54
CA GLU A 12 -5.21 1.77 -25.16
C GLU A 12 -5.36 0.57 -24.20
N TRP A 13 -5.94 -0.53 -24.69
CA TRP A 13 -6.04 -1.77 -23.93
C TRP A 13 -4.68 -2.38 -23.57
N THR A 14 -3.71 -2.33 -24.49
CA THR A 14 -2.38 -2.91 -24.31
C THR A 14 -1.62 -2.21 -23.19
N ILE A 15 -1.70 -0.88 -23.12
CA ILE A 15 -1.02 -0.09 -22.08
C ILE A 15 -1.74 -0.18 -20.73
N ARG A 16 -3.08 -0.28 -20.71
CA ARG A 16 -3.86 -0.36 -19.46
C ARG A 16 -3.93 -1.77 -18.87
N LEU A 17 -3.53 -2.80 -19.61
CA LEU A 17 -3.57 -4.18 -19.14
C LEU A 17 -2.68 -4.41 -17.91
N VAL A 18 -1.49 -3.81 -17.88
CA VAL A 18 -0.55 -3.97 -16.75
C VAL A 18 -1.13 -3.43 -15.44
N PRO A 19 -1.52 -2.14 -15.32
CA PRO A 19 -2.10 -1.63 -14.08
C PRO A 19 -3.41 -2.35 -13.70
N LEU A 20 -4.19 -2.83 -14.68
CA LEU A 20 -5.39 -3.62 -14.42
C LEU A 20 -5.08 -4.95 -13.75
N ILE A 21 -4.11 -5.72 -14.26
CA ILE A 21 -3.71 -7.01 -13.68
C ILE A 21 -3.26 -6.83 -12.23
N PHE A 22 -2.40 -5.85 -11.97
CA PHE A 22 -1.93 -5.57 -10.62
C PHE A 22 -3.05 -5.02 -9.72
N GLY A 23 -3.94 -4.20 -10.25
CA GLY A 23 -5.13 -3.69 -9.55
C GLY A 23 -6.12 -4.80 -9.14
N VAL A 24 -6.30 -5.82 -9.98
CA VAL A 24 -7.10 -7.00 -9.62
C VAL A 24 -6.35 -7.88 -8.61
N ALA A 25 -5.04 -8.04 -8.77
CA ALA A 25 -4.23 -8.89 -7.89
C ALA A 25 -4.19 -8.40 -6.43
N ILE A 26 -4.18 -7.07 -6.20
CA ILE A 26 -4.20 -6.50 -4.84
C ILE A 26 -5.49 -6.81 -4.05
N LEU A 27 -6.58 -7.18 -4.72
CA LEU A 27 -7.84 -7.54 -4.06
C LEU A 27 -7.73 -8.85 -3.29
N PHE A 28 -6.90 -9.78 -3.77
CA PHE A 28 -6.78 -11.14 -3.23
C PHE A 28 -5.62 -11.29 -2.25
N LEU A 29 -4.54 -10.52 -2.42
CA LEU A 29 -3.35 -10.59 -1.57
C LEU A 29 -3.62 -10.44 -0.06
N PRO A 30 -4.58 -9.62 0.42
CA PRO A 30 -4.90 -9.51 1.85
C PRO A 30 -5.32 -10.84 2.49
N THR A 31 -5.84 -11.79 1.71
CA THR A 31 -6.20 -13.14 2.21
C THR A 31 -4.99 -13.91 2.72
N LEU A 32 -3.81 -13.68 2.13
CA LEU A 32 -2.54 -14.23 2.61
C LEU A 32 -2.12 -13.63 3.94
N ALA A 33 -2.63 -12.45 4.31
CA ALA A 33 -2.42 -11.80 5.61
C ALA A 33 -3.61 -11.97 6.58
N ARG A 34 -4.52 -12.94 6.35
CA ARG A 34 -5.70 -13.17 7.20
C ARG A 34 -5.40 -13.39 8.70
N GLY A 35 -4.21 -13.84 9.06
CA GLY A 35 -3.83 -13.95 10.47
C GLY A 35 -3.45 -12.61 11.12
N ALA A 36 -3.07 -11.59 10.34
CA ALA A 36 -2.86 -10.21 10.79
C ALA A 36 -4.18 -9.41 10.82
N LEU A 37 -4.98 -9.59 9.77
CA LEU A 37 -6.19 -8.79 9.55
C LEU A 37 -7.43 -9.40 10.22
N GLY A 38 -7.44 -10.71 10.45
CA GLY A 38 -8.65 -11.47 10.70
C GLY A 38 -9.25 -12.02 9.39
N LYS A 39 -10.06 -13.09 9.48
CA LYS A 39 -10.67 -13.71 8.29
C LYS A 39 -11.63 -12.74 7.60
N VAL A 40 -12.48 -12.08 8.38
CA VAL A 40 -13.42 -11.08 7.85
C VAL A 40 -12.65 -9.83 7.45
N GLY A 41 -11.65 -9.43 8.24
CA GLY A 41 -10.85 -8.25 7.95
C GLY A 41 -10.13 -8.34 6.60
N ALA A 42 -9.58 -9.50 6.24
CA ALA A 42 -8.96 -9.69 4.93
C ALA A 42 -9.96 -9.54 3.76
N LEU A 43 -11.18 -10.08 3.91
CA LEU A 43 -12.24 -9.91 2.91
C LEU A 43 -12.67 -8.45 2.79
N VAL A 44 -12.84 -7.77 3.92
CA VAL A 44 -13.22 -6.35 3.96
C VAL A 44 -12.14 -5.46 3.37
N THR A 45 -10.86 -5.73 3.61
CA THR A 45 -9.78 -5.01 2.92
C THR A 45 -9.89 -5.18 1.40
N GLY A 46 -10.10 -6.41 0.90
CA GLY A 46 -10.27 -6.65 -0.53
C GLY A 46 -11.47 -5.90 -1.11
N LEU A 47 -12.61 -5.90 -0.40
CA LEU A 47 -13.80 -5.16 -0.80
C LEU A 47 -13.56 -3.64 -0.80
N LEU A 48 -12.93 -3.10 0.23
CA LEU A 48 -12.61 -1.67 0.31
C LEU A 48 -11.71 -1.24 -0.85
N LEU A 49 -10.65 -2.00 -1.14
CA LEU A 49 -9.78 -1.76 -2.31
C LEU A 49 -10.56 -1.83 -3.63
N ALA A 50 -11.48 -2.78 -3.78
CA ALA A 50 -12.30 -2.94 -4.98
C ALA A 50 -13.31 -1.80 -5.18
N THR A 51 -13.83 -1.23 -4.09
CA THR A 51 -14.84 -0.16 -4.15
C THR A 51 -14.24 1.25 -4.13
N SER A 52 -12.99 1.37 -3.66
CA SER A 52 -12.31 2.64 -3.47
C SER A 52 -12.11 3.39 -4.80
N PRO A 53 -12.60 4.64 -4.89
CA PRO A 53 -12.43 5.49 -6.07
C PRO A 53 -11.01 5.60 -6.58
N ILE A 54 -10.04 5.84 -5.70
CA ILE A 54 -8.68 6.06 -6.14
C ILE A 54 -8.03 4.78 -6.70
N PHE A 55 -8.26 3.62 -6.07
CA PHE A 55 -7.74 2.34 -6.56
C PHE A 55 -8.39 1.94 -7.89
N THR A 56 -9.71 2.10 -8.03
CA THR A 56 -10.44 1.78 -9.27
C THR A 56 -10.10 2.73 -10.43
N TYR A 57 -9.84 4.00 -10.14
CA TYR A 57 -9.39 4.98 -11.13
C TYR A 57 -7.99 4.63 -11.65
N TYR A 58 -7.00 4.50 -10.75
CA TYR A 58 -5.61 4.28 -11.15
C TYR A 58 -5.29 2.87 -11.64
N SER A 59 -6.17 1.88 -11.38
CA SER A 59 -6.10 0.56 -12.02
C SER A 59 -6.30 0.59 -13.54
N ARG A 60 -6.77 1.71 -14.09
CA ARG A 60 -7.00 1.91 -15.54
C ARG A 60 -6.08 2.98 -16.14
N TYR A 61 -5.19 3.56 -15.33
CA TYR A 61 -4.31 4.64 -15.78
C TYR A 61 -2.90 4.08 -16.00
N TYR A 62 -2.24 4.45 -17.11
CA TYR A 62 -0.90 3.95 -17.43
C TYR A 62 0.17 4.68 -16.61
N VAL A 63 0.20 4.38 -15.31
CA VAL A 63 1.19 4.85 -14.34
C VAL A 63 1.61 3.65 -13.49
N GLN A 64 2.89 3.60 -13.15
CA GLN A 64 3.53 2.50 -12.43
C GLN A 64 3.08 2.33 -10.96
N GLU A 65 2.19 3.19 -10.47
CA GLU A 65 1.78 3.21 -9.07
C GLU A 65 1.04 1.93 -8.65
N MET A 66 0.26 1.30 -9.54
CA MET A 66 -0.43 0.06 -9.20
C MET A 66 0.52 -1.13 -9.03
N LEU A 67 1.61 -1.17 -9.81
CA LEU A 67 2.69 -2.15 -9.60
C LEU A 67 3.35 -1.89 -8.24
N PHE A 68 3.67 -0.63 -7.97
CA PHE A 68 4.28 -0.21 -6.72
C PHE A 68 3.43 -0.60 -5.50
N VAL A 69 2.12 -0.32 -5.52
CA VAL A 69 1.16 -0.72 -4.48
C VAL A 69 1.13 -2.25 -4.32
N PHE A 70 1.09 -3.00 -5.41
CA PHE A 70 1.09 -4.46 -5.35
C PHE A 70 2.37 -5.00 -4.71
N PHE A 71 3.55 -4.50 -5.12
CA PHE A 71 4.82 -4.92 -4.54
C PHE A 71 4.93 -4.50 -3.07
N THR A 72 4.44 -3.32 -2.70
CA THR A 72 4.32 -2.90 -1.29
C THR A 72 3.46 -3.86 -0.49
N LEU A 73 2.28 -4.24 -0.99
CA LEU A 73 1.40 -5.19 -0.31
C LEU A 73 2.05 -6.57 -0.22
N GLY A 74 2.72 -7.03 -1.27
CA GLY A 74 3.47 -8.28 -1.30
C GLY A 74 4.60 -8.30 -0.25
N ALA A 75 5.33 -7.20 -0.11
CA ALA A 75 6.34 -7.02 0.93
C ALA A 75 5.70 -7.07 2.33
N LEU A 76 4.62 -6.32 2.58
CA LEU A 76 3.92 -6.31 3.87
C LEU A 76 3.37 -7.69 4.25
N VAL A 77 2.76 -8.41 3.31
CA VAL A 77 2.27 -9.78 3.48
C VAL A 77 3.43 -10.71 3.79
N SER A 78 4.51 -10.67 3.01
CA SER A 78 5.69 -11.53 3.20
C SER A 78 6.36 -11.27 4.54
N LEU A 79 6.49 -10.01 4.95
CA LEU A 79 6.98 -9.62 6.26
C LEU A 79 6.12 -10.22 7.37
N TRP A 80 4.79 -10.14 7.27
CA TRP A 80 3.89 -10.76 8.25
C TRP A 80 4.03 -12.28 8.29
N ARG A 81 4.09 -12.95 7.13
CA ARG A 81 4.27 -14.40 7.04
C ARG A 81 5.60 -14.84 7.64
N TYR A 82 6.66 -14.07 7.40
CA TYR A 82 7.96 -14.31 8.02
C TYR A 82 7.91 -14.14 9.54
N GLN A 83 7.29 -13.07 10.06
CA GLN A 83 7.19 -12.84 11.51
C GLN A 83 6.45 -13.97 12.25
N THR A 84 5.48 -14.59 11.58
CA THR A 84 4.63 -15.66 12.17
C THR A 84 5.22 -17.05 12.00
N SER A 85 5.79 -17.38 10.84
CA SER A 85 6.31 -18.72 10.56
C SER A 85 7.82 -18.87 10.78
N ARG A 86 8.56 -17.76 10.79
CA ARG A 86 10.03 -17.69 10.81
C ARG A 86 10.72 -18.44 9.67
N GLN A 87 9.98 -18.81 8.61
CA GLN A 87 10.55 -19.51 7.46
C GLN A 87 11.31 -18.56 6.55
N LEU A 88 12.52 -18.97 6.16
CA LEU A 88 13.39 -18.19 5.29
C LEU A 88 12.75 -17.82 3.95
N PHE A 89 11.90 -18.70 3.41
CA PHE A 89 11.14 -18.48 2.18
C PHE A 89 10.42 -17.11 2.17
N TRP A 90 9.77 -16.72 3.25
CA TRP A 90 9.04 -15.45 3.32
C TRP A 90 9.96 -14.23 3.44
N ALA A 91 11.16 -14.40 4.02
CA ALA A 91 12.16 -13.34 4.02
C ALA A 91 12.74 -13.10 2.62
N VAL A 92 12.96 -14.17 1.84
CA VAL A 92 13.36 -14.06 0.42
C VAL A 92 12.29 -13.35 -0.40
N TRP A 93 11.01 -13.71 -0.23
CA TRP A 93 9.91 -13.01 -0.90
C TRP A 93 9.79 -11.54 -0.49
N PHE A 94 10.00 -11.23 0.79
CA PHE A 94 10.06 -9.85 1.26
C PHE A 94 11.15 -9.06 0.51
N GLY A 95 12.37 -9.61 0.44
CA GLY A 95 13.47 -9.01 -0.31
C GLY A 95 13.18 -8.83 -1.80
N LEU A 96 12.59 -9.85 -2.43
CA LEU A 96 12.18 -9.82 -3.84
C LEU A 96 11.18 -8.68 -4.09
N PHE A 97 10.14 -8.55 -3.27
CA PHE A 97 9.17 -7.46 -3.39
C PHE A 97 9.79 -6.08 -3.13
N CYS A 98 10.69 -5.94 -2.15
CA CYS A 98 11.45 -4.70 -1.95
C CYS A 98 12.31 -4.35 -3.17
N GLY A 99 12.93 -5.33 -3.83
CA GLY A 99 13.65 -5.14 -5.08
C GLY A 99 12.76 -4.68 -6.22
N LEU A 100 11.57 -5.28 -6.37
CA LEU A 100 10.60 -4.86 -7.38
C LEU A 100 10.06 -3.46 -7.12
N MET A 101 9.79 -3.10 -5.85
CA MET A 101 9.41 -1.73 -5.48
C MET A 101 10.51 -0.74 -5.88
N HIS A 102 11.76 -1.06 -5.57
CA HIS A 102 12.92 -0.23 -5.89
C HIS A 102 13.09 -0.05 -7.41
N ALA A 103 12.95 -1.12 -8.18
CA ALA A 103 13.00 -1.07 -9.64
C ALA A 103 11.82 -0.31 -10.28
N THR A 104 10.71 -0.14 -9.55
CA THR A 104 9.51 0.53 -10.07
C THR A 104 9.53 2.04 -9.85
N LYS A 105 9.99 2.49 -8.68
CA LYS A 105 10.02 3.91 -8.32
C LYS A 105 11.06 4.24 -7.26
N GLU A 106 11.75 5.35 -7.47
CA GLU A 106 12.61 6.01 -6.48
C GLU A 106 11.89 6.31 -5.15
N THR A 107 10.58 6.59 -5.17
CA THR A 107 9.80 6.89 -3.96
C THR A 107 9.61 5.68 -3.03
N CYS A 108 10.12 4.50 -3.41
CA CYS A 108 10.22 3.32 -2.55
C CYS A 108 10.89 3.63 -1.20
N VAL A 109 11.86 4.56 -1.16
CA VAL A 109 12.59 4.93 0.05
C VAL A 109 11.68 5.50 1.14
N LEU A 110 10.63 6.22 0.76
CA LEU A 110 9.64 6.74 1.71
C LEU A 110 8.86 5.61 2.38
N THR A 111 8.57 4.57 1.59
CA THR A 111 7.89 3.35 2.07
C THR A 111 8.78 2.54 2.99
N PHE A 112 10.07 2.39 2.63
CA PHE A 112 11.05 1.73 3.49
C PHE A 112 11.27 2.50 4.79
N ALA A 113 11.37 3.83 4.75
CA ALA A 113 11.47 4.66 5.94
C ALA A 113 10.26 4.45 6.88
N ALA A 114 9.06 4.40 6.33
CA ALA A 114 7.85 4.10 7.10
C ALA A 114 7.85 2.67 7.69
N MET A 115 8.34 1.66 6.96
CA MET A 115 8.50 0.30 7.48
C MET A 115 9.52 0.24 8.63
N VAL A 116 10.66 0.92 8.48
CA VAL A 116 11.69 1.03 9.52
C VAL A 116 11.12 1.72 10.76
N ALA A 117 10.35 2.81 10.60
CA ALA A 117 9.69 3.49 11.71
C ALA A 117 8.70 2.55 12.44
N GLY A 118 7.90 1.79 11.68
CA GLY A 118 6.99 0.79 12.24
C GLY A 118 7.71 -0.29 13.05
N GLY A 119 8.81 -0.84 12.53
CA GLY A 119 9.64 -1.80 13.24
C GLY A 119 10.32 -1.20 14.47
N GLY A 120 10.82 0.03 14.34
CA GLY A 120 11.46 0.79 15.42
C GLY A 120 10.54 1.00 16.62
N VAL A 121 9.27 1.37 16.39
CA VAL A 121 8.28 1.51 17.48
C VAL A 121 8.03 0.19 18.20
N LEU A 122 8.06 -0.95 17.50
CA LEU A 122 7.91 -2.25 18.14
C LEU A 122 9.11 -2.59 19.05
N VAL A 123 10.33 -2.39 18.56
CA VAL A 123 11.55 -2.62 19.33
C VAL A 123 11.61 -1.67 20.54
N LEU A 124 11.30 -0.39 20.32
CA LEU A 124 11.29 0.62 21.38
C LEU A 124 10.21 0.33 22.44
N SER A 125 9.03 -0.10 22.02
CA SER A 125 7.96 -0.54 22.93
C SER A 125 8.38 -1.74 23.78
N SER A 126 9.17 -2.66 23.23
CA SER A 126 9.73 -3.77 24.00
C SER A 126 10.84 -3.31 24.94
N TYR A 127 11.72 -2.41 24.48
CA TYR A 127 12.79 -1.84 25.29
C TYR A 127 12.25 -1.14 26.54
N PHE A 128 11.21 -0.33 26.42
CA PHE A 128 10.62 0.34 27.59
C PHE A 128 10.02 -0.62 28.62
N LYS A 129 9.62 -1.83 28.20
CA LYS A 129 9.09 -2.87 29.11
C LYS A 129 10.16 -3.76 29.72
N THR A 130 11.17 -4.13 28.94
CA THR A 130 12.16 -5.16 29.30
C THR A 130 13.54 -4.59 29.62
N ARG A 131 13.77 -3.31 29.30
CA ARG A 131 15.06 -2.60 29.33
C ARG A 131 16.16 -3.29 28.51
N LYS A 132 15.78 -4.17 27.57
CA LYS A 132 16.69 -4.86 26.65
C LYS A 132 16.37 -4.50 25.21
N PHE A 133 17.40 -4.15 24.46
CA PHE A 133 17.30 -3.90 23.03
C PHE A 133 17.40 -5.24 22.29
N ASP A 134 16.29 -5.71 21.73
CA ASP A 134 16.22 -7.01 21.08
C ASP A 134 15.75 -6.88 19.62
N LEU A 135 16.73 -6.80 18.72
CA LEU A 135 16.47 -6.76 17.27
C LEU A 135 15.98 -8.10 16.72
N ARG A 136 16.14 -9.22 17.44
CA ARG A 136 15.66 -10.54 16.98
C ARG A 136 14.15 -10.60 16.86
N GLN A 137 13.46 -9.68 17.53
CA GLN A 137 12.02 -9.47 17.37
C GLN A 137 11.63 -9.11 15.94
N LEU A 138 12.50 -8.37 15.22
CA LEU A 138 12.31 -8.02 13.81
C LEU A 138 12.72 -9.15 12.86
N GLY A 139 13.49 -10.12 13.32
CA GLY A 139 13.94 -11.23 12.49
C GLY A 139 15.32 -11.73 12.89
N GLU A 140 15.65 -12.93 12.44
CA GLU A 140 17.01 -13.44 12.49
C GLU A 140 17.90 -12.75 11.45
N SER A 141 19.17 -12.56 11.79
CA SER A 141 20.16 -11.92 10.90
C SER A 141 20.32 -12.67 9.59
N ALA A 142 20.33 -14.01 9.63
CA ALA A 142 20.42 -14.84 8.44
C ALA A 142 19.28 -14.56 7.45
N ALA A 143 18.05 -14.45 7.93
CA ALA A 143 16.90 -14.11 7.10
C ALA A 143 17.00 -12.69 6.52
N GLY A 144 17.50 -11.73 7.30
CA GLY A 144 17.79 -10.38 6.82
C GLY A 144 18.81 -10.37 5.68
N ILE A 145 19.87 -11.17 5.78
CA ILE A 145 20.88 -11.33 4.73
C ILE A 145 20.26 -11.91 3.45
N TRP A 146 19.42 -12.93 3.57
CA TRP A 146 18.74 -13.53 2.41
C TRP A 146 17.71 -12.59 1.76
N ALA A 147 16.99 -11.81 2.56
CA ALA A 147 16.12 -10.76 2.05
C ALA A 147 16.94 -9.70 1.28
N LEU A 148 18.06 -9.24 1.85
CA LEU A 148 18.94 -8.28 1.19
C LEU A 148 19.51 -8.83 -0.11
N ARG A 149 19.94 -10.10 -0.14
CA ARG A 149 20.42 -10.76 -1.36
C ARG A 149 19.34 -10.79 -2.44
N ALA A 150 18.12 -11.21 -2.10
CA ALA A 150 17.00 -11.24 -3.04
C ALA A 150 16.69 -9.84 -3.59
N TRP A 151 16.69 -8.83 -2.74
CA TRP A 151 16.53 -7.43 -3.15
C TRP A 151 17.63 -7.02 -4.14
N VAL A 152 18.90 -7.15 -3.76
CA VAL A 152 20.03 -6.72 -4.60
C VAL A 152 20.02 -7.43 -5.95
N ILE A 153 19.75 -8.74 -5.98
CA ILE A 153 19.65 -9.51 -7.22
C ILE A 153 18.57 -8.92 -8.14
N VAL A 154 17.37 -8.68 -7.62
CA VAL A 154 16.27 -8.08 -8.41
C VAL A 154 16.65 -6.69 -8.90
N ALA A 155 17.18 -5.83 -8.03
CA ALA A 155 17.58 -4.48 -8.40
C ALA A 155 18.65 -4.49 -9.51
N VAL A 156 19.69 -5.32 -9.38
CA VAL A 156 20.74 -5.45 -10.39
C VAL A 156 20.16 -5.95 -11.71
N ILE A 157 19.32 -6.99 -11.70
CA ILE A 157 18.69 -7.52 -12.91
C ILE A 157 17.92 -6.41 -13.64
N PHE A 158 17.03 -5.69 -12.95
CA PHE A 158 16.17 -4.70 -13.61
C PHE A 158 16.93 -3.43 -14.01
N PHE A 159 17.78 -2.87 -13.14
CA PHE A 159 18.51 -1.65 -13.48
C PHE A 159 19.60 -1.86 -14.52
N SER A 160 20.15 -3.08 -14.63
CA SER A 160 21.07 -3.41 -15.72
C SER A 160 20.37 -3.80 -17.03
N SER A 161 19.04 -3.69 -17.10
CA SER A 161 18.24 -4.17 -18.23
C SER A 161 18.54 -5.63 -18.58
N PHE A 162 18.47 -6.51 -17.57
CA PHE A 162 18.85 -7.93 -17.66
C PHE A 162 20.31 -8.13 -18.10
N PHE A 163 21.23 -7.42 -17.45
CA PHE A 163 22.68 -7.52 -17.64
C PHE A 163 23.21 -6.95 -18.96
N MET A 164 22.36 -6.28 -19.74
CA MET A 164 22.74 -5.69 -21.02
C MET A 164 23.42 -4.31 -20.86
N HIS A 165 23.11 -3.57 -19.79
CA HIS A 165 23.56 -2.20 -19.58
C HIS A 165 23.94 -1.92 -18.12
N TRP A 166 25.19 -2.21 -17.75
CA TRP A 166 25.64 -2.10 -16.34
C TRP A 166 25.60 -0.68 -15.77
N GLU A 167 25.72 0.33 -16.62
CA GLU A 167 25.67 1.74 -16.23
C GLU A 167 24.33 2.10 -15.57
N GLY A 168 23.24 1.43 -15.95
CA GLY A 168 21.92 1.63 -15.34
C GLY A 168 21.89 1.36 -13.83
N VAL A 169 22.74 0.46 -13.33
CA VAL A 169 22.87 0.19 -11.88
C VAL A 169 23.44 1.40 -11.15
N TRP A 170 24.42 2.09 -11.76
CA TRP A 170 25.00 3.31 -11.18
C TRP A 170 24.03 4.49 -11.30
N ASN A 171 23.36 4.63 -12.45
CA ASN A 171 22.38 5.67 -12.69
C ASN A 171 21.17 5.58 -11.74
N ALA A 172 20.79 4.37 -11.32
CA ALA A 172 19.75 4.17 -10.31
C ALA A 172 20.10 4.82 -8.96
N ILE A 173 21.38 4.83 -8.59
CA ILE A 173 21.85 5.48 -7.35
C ILE A 173 21.81 7.00 -7.52
N THR A 174 22.27 7.52 -8.64
CA THR A 174 22.30 8.98 -8.88
C THR A 174 20.89 9.58 -9.07
N ALA A 175 19.92 8.78 -9.52
CA ALA A 175 18.51 9.18 -9.64
C ALA A 175 17.91 9.69 -8.32
N TYR A 176 18.43 9.26 -7.17
CA TYR A 176 17.98 9.78 -5.87
C TYR A 176 18.30 11.27 -5.67
N PHE A 177 19.41 11.77 -6.22
CA PHE A 177 19.72 13.20 -6.13
C PHE A 177 18.72 14.03 -6.93
N HIS A 178 18.38 13.61 -8.16
CA HIS A 178 17.33 14.25 -8.95
C HIS A 178 15.96 14.20 -8.27
N THR A 179 15.69 13.14 -7.50
CA THR A 179 14.44 13.00 -6.74
C THR A 179 14.36 14.01 -5.60
N VAL A 180 15.48 14.29 -4.92
CA VAL A 180 15.57 15.31 -3.88
C VAL A 180 15.31 16.70 -4.46
N ASP A 181 15.90 17.01 -5.62
CA ASP A 181 15.63 18.27 -6.32
C ASP A 181 14.16 18.40 -6.71
N ARG A 182 13.57 17.31 -7.22
CA ARG A 182 12.14 17.27 -7.58
C ARG A 182 11.24 17.42 -6.35
N ALA A 183 11.64 16.93 -5.18
CA ALA A 183 10.86 17.02 -3.95
C ALA A 183 10.64 18.47 -3.50
N GLY A 184 11.56 19.38 -3.86
CA GLY A 184 11.49 20.82 -3.57
C GLY A 184 10.39 21.58 -4.31
N GLY A 185 9.85 21.00 -5.38
CA GLY A 185 8.83 21.64 -6.22
C GLY A 185 9.27 21.76 -7.68
N GLN A 186 8.38 21.36 -8.60
CA GLN A 186 8.55 21.42 -10.05
C GLN A 186 7.17 21.73 -10.70
N GLY A 187 6.44 22.72 -10.18
CA GLY A 187 5.09 23.07 -10.64
C GLY A 187 3.97 22.14 -10.13
N HIS A 188 4.29 21.31 -9.13
CA HIS A 188 3.36 20.41 -8.44
C HIS A 188 3.38 20.61 -6.92
N GLU A 189 3.75 21.80 -6.47
CA GLU A 189 3.79 22.20 -5.07
C GLU A 189 2.37 22.32 -4.53
N LYS A 190 2.06 21.57 -3.47
CA LYS A 190 0.74 21.63 -2.84
C LYS A 190 0.85 21.61 -1.33
N ALA A 191 -0.10 22.25 -0.66
CA ALA A 191 -0.16 22.31 0.80
C ALA A 191 -0.29 20.91 1.43
N PHE A 192 0.02 20.82 2.72
CA PHE A 192 -0.09 19.58 3.51
C PHE A 192 -1.48 18.92 3.38
N GLY A 193 -2.54 19.74 3.42
CA GLY A 193 -3.93 19.29 3.33
C GLY A 193 -4.39 18.83 1.94
N TYR A 194 -3.54 18.84 0.91
CA TYR A 194 -3.91 18.49 -0.46
C TYR A 194 -4.65 17.15 -0.57
N TYR A 195 -4.11 16.10 0.06
CA TYR A 195 -4.72 14.79 -0.01
C TYR A 195 -6.08 14.76 0.69
N TRP A 196 -6.33 15.54 1.74
CA TRP A 196 -7.65 15.58 2.38
C TRP A 196 -8.75 16.07 1.44
N GLY A 197 -8.45 17.04 0.57
CA GLY A 197 -9.37 17.48 -0.47
C GLY A 197 -9.78 16.34 -1.40
N ILE A 198 -8.82 15.53 -1.84
CA ILE A 198 -9.06 14.38 -2.72
C ILE A 198 -9.84 13.27 -2.01
N LEU A 199 -9.49 12.98 -0.75
CA LEU A 199 -10.04 11.83 -0.03
C LEU A 199 -11.46 12.07 0.50
N PHE A 200 -11.80 13.30 0.86
CA PHE A 200 -13.11 13.63 1.43
C PHE A 200 -14.12 14.10 0.40
N ASN A 201 -13.68 14.75 -0.68
CA ASN A 201 -14.59 15.36 -1.63
C ASN A 201 -14.05 15.34 -3.06
N TYR A 202 -14.07 14.15 -3.68
CA TYR A 202 -13.87 14.06 -5.13
C TYR A 202 -15.21 14.29 -5.82
N SER A 203 -15.32 15.40 -6.57
CA SER A 203 -16.53 15.79 -7.28
C SER A 203 -16.18 16.13 -8.73
N GLU A 204 -16.61 15.31 -9.68
CA GLU A 204 -16.58 15.62 -11.12
C GLU A 204 -17.97 15.38 -11.73
N GLU A 205 -18.44 16.34 -12.53
CA GLU A 205 -19.66 16.26 -13.36
C GLU A 205 -20.92 15.67 -12.67
N GLY A 206 -21.17 16.05 -11.41
CA GLY A 206 -22.35 15.61 -10.66
C GLY A 206 -22.21 14.28 -9.92
N TYR A 207 -21.02 13.69 -9.91
CA TYR A 207 -20.68 12.53 -9.10
C TYR A 207 -19.74 12.94 -7.95
N SER A 208 -20.19 12.75 -6.72
CA SER A 208 -19.37 12.91 -5.52
C SER A 208 -19.01 11.54 -4.94
N SER A 209 -17.72 11.31 -4.71
CA SER A 209 -17.22 10.12 -4.04
C SER A 209 -16.18 10.48 -2.98
N SER A 210 -16.02 9.59 -2.01
CA SER A 210 -15.07 9.77 -0.92
C SER A 210 -14.48 8.43 -0.48
N GLU A 211 -13.27 8.51 0.06
CA GLU A 211 -12.58 7.43 0.76
C GLU A 211 -13.00 7.38 2.24
N LEU A 212 -14.05 8.12 2.64
CA LEU A 212 -14.42 8.33 4.04
C LEU A 212 -14.69 7.01 4.79
N PRO A 213 -15.43 6.01 4.25
CA PRO A 213 -15.64 4.76 4.98
C PRO A 213 -14.34 3.99 5.23
N LEU A 214 -13.43 3.98 4.25
CA LEU A 214 -12.11 3.38 4.37
C LEU A 214 -11.28 4.07 5.45
N LEU A 215 -11.27 5.40 5.45
CA LEU A 215 -10.53 6.19 6.43
C LEU A 215 -11.09 6.02 7.86
N LEU A 216 -12.41 6.09 8.03
CA LEU A 216 -13.07 5.93 9.34
C LEU A 216 -12.78 4.54 9.94
N LEU A 217 -12.92 3.48 9.14
CA LEU A 217 -12.54 2.14 9.59
C LEU A 217 -11.03 2.01 9.83
N GLY A 218 -10.21 2.68 9.03
CA GLY A 218 -8.77 2.76 9.22
C GLY A 218 -8.42 3.37 10.58
N LEU A 219 -9.09 4.45 10.98
CA LEU A 219 -8.95 5.07 12.31
C LEU A 219 -9.35 4.10 13.42
N VAL A 220 -10.46 3.36 13.27
CA VAL A 220 -10.86 2.30 14.21
C VAL A 220 -9.75 1.24 14.33
N GLY A 221 -9.16 0.84 13.21
CA GLY A 221 -8.02 -0.08 13.18
C GLY A 221 -6.79 0.45 13.93
N ILE A 222 -6.47 1.74 13.78
CA ILE A 222 -5.39 2.41 14.51
C ILE A 222 -5.69 2.41 16.01
N VAL A 223 -6.91 2.74 16.42
CA VAL A 223 -7.30 2.72 17.84
C VAL A 223 -7.07 1.33 18.44
N PHE A 224 -7.58 0.27 17.81
CA PHE A 224 -7.36 -1.11 18.29
C PHE A 224 -5.88 -1.48 18.33
N ALA A 225 -5.06 -1.02 17.36
CA ALA A 225 -3.63 -1.28 17.33
C ALA A 225 -2.87 -0.74 18.56
N PHE A 226 -3.36 0.34 19.18
CA PHE A 226 -2.74 0.96 20.35
C PHE A 226 -3.40 0.58 21.68
N VAL A 227 -4.71 0.31 21.69
CA VAL A 227 -5.44 -0.13 22.91
C VAL A 227 -5.08 -1.57 23.29
N GLU A 228 -4.89 -2.46 22.31
CA GLU A 228 -4.62 -3.87 22.59
C GLU A 228 -3.17 -4.13 22.99
N LYS A 229 -2.94 -5.26 23.68
CA LYS A 229 -1.60 -5.69 24.10
C LYS A 229 -0.81 -6.28 22.92
N THR A 230 0.47 -5.95 22.79
CA THR A 230 1.37 -6.43 21.71
C THR A 230 1.88 -7.86 21.87
N THR A 231 1.41 -8.57 22.90
CA THR A 231 1.67 -10.00 23.10
C THR A 231 1.03 -10.82 21.98
N ASN A 232 -0.10 -10.38 21.44
CA ASN A 232 -0.73 -10.99 20.28
C ASN A 232 0.02 -10.60 18.99
N PRO A 233 0.56 -11.56 18.20
CA PRO A 233 1.21 -11.30 16.92
C PRO A 233 0.36 -10.47 15.96
N ARG A 234 -0.96 -10.65 16.01
CA ARG A 234 -1.93 -9.91 15.21
C ARG A 234 -1.89 -8.41 15.53
N ASN A 235 -1.93 -8.07 16.82
CA ASN A 235 -1.92 -6.68 17.26
C ASN A 235 -0.53 -6.03 17.07
N ARG A 236 0.55 -6.82 17.20
CA ARG A 236 1.89 -6.36 16.82
C ARG A 236 1.94 -5.93 15.35
N ALA A 237 1.37 -6.72 14.44
CA ALA A 237 1.26 -6.37 13.04
C ALA A 237 0.38 -5.13 12.82
N ALA A 238 -0.75 -5.01 13.52
CA ALA A 238 -1.61 -3.82 13.45
C ALA A 238 -0.88 -2.54 13.90
N ARG A 239 -0.09 -2.61 14.98
CA ARG A 239 0.71 -1.46 15.45
C ARG A 239 1.81 -1.06 14.49
N PHE A 240 2.50 -2.04 13.91
CA PHE A 240 3.43 -1.80 12.83
C PHE A 240 2.75 -1.07 11.66
N LEU A 241 1.61 -1.58 11.20
CA LEU A 241 0.84 -1.00 10.10
C LEU A 241 0.33 0.40 10.42
N ALA A 242 -0.11 0.66 11.66
CA ALA A 242 -0.57 1.97 12.10
C ALA A 242 0.55 3.01 12.00
N VAL A 243 1.72 2.70 12.57
CA VAL A 243 2.89 3.59 12.51
C VAL A 243 3.35 3.77 11.07
N TYR A 244 3.47 2.68 10.30
CA TYR A 244 3.81 2.72 8.88
C TYR A 244 2.87 3.66 8.11
N SER A 245 1.56 3.53 8.26
CA SER A 245 0.57 4.30 7.50
C SER A 245 0.58 5.78 7.90
N LEU A 246 0.68 6.07 9.20
CA LEU A 246 0.72 7.44 9.73
C LEU A 246 2.00 8.16 9.34
N VAL A 247 3.16 7.49 9.45
CA VAL A 247 4.45 8.05 9.04
C VAL A 247 4.45 8.31 7.53
N LEU A 248 3.98 7.36 6.73
CA LEU A 248 3.95 7.52 5.28
C LEU A 248 3.00 8.65 4.84
N TRP A 249 1.81 8.73 5.44
CA TRP A 249 0.88 9.84 5.24
C TRP A 249 1.52 11.19 5.60
N CYS A 250 2.22 11.27 6.74
CA CYS A 250 2.90 12.49 7.17
C CYS A 250 4.02 12.89 6.20
N ILE A 251 4.87 11.94 5.80
CA ILE A 251 5.94 12.17 4.82
C ILE A 251 5.37 12.74 3.51
N TYR A 252 4.35 12.09 2.94
CA TYR A 252 3.73 12.58 1.71
C TYR A 252 3.02 13.92 1.90
N GLY A 253 2.48 14.21 3.08
CA GLY A 253 1.91 15.51 3.42
C GLY A 253 2.95 16.62 3.48
N VAL A 254 4.13 16.35 4.04
CA VAL A 254 5.20 17.34 4.21
C VAL A 254 5.92 17.64 2.89
N ILE A 255 6.17 16.63 2.04
CA ILE A 255 6.89 16.84 0.77
C ILE A 255 6.07 17.76 -0.16
N PRO A 256 6.60 18.93 -0.59
CA PRO A 256 5.87 19.88 -1.43
C PRO A 256 5.35 19.29 -2.74
N TYR A 257 6.18 18.52 -3.45
CA TYR A 257 5.80 17.85 -4.71
C TYR A 257 4.73 16.79 -4.47
N LYS A 258 3.50 17.04 -4.94
CA LYS A 258 2.36 16.13 -4.73
C LYS A 258 1.57 15.86 -6.02
N THR A 259 1.35 14.59 -6.30
CA THR A 259 0.48 14.10 -7.37
C THR A 259 -0.58 13.16 -6.79
N PRO A 260 -1.81 13.12 -7.35
CA PRO A 260 -2.91 12.41 -6.69
C PRO A 260 -2.67 10.90 -6.53
N TRP A 261 -1.95 10.26 -7.46
CA TRP A 261 -1.64 8.82 -7.38
C TRP A 261 -0.76 8.44 -6.19
N LEU A 262 0.06 9.34 -5.64
CA LEU A 262 0.89 9.05 -4.46
C LEU A 262 0.05 8.67 -3.23
N ALA A 263 -1.24 9.05 -3.21
CA ALA A 263 -2.14 8.67 -2.14
C ALA A 263 -2.41 7.17 -2.05
N LEU A 264 -2.28 6.43 -3.16
CA LEU A 264 -2.50 4.99 -3.19
C LEU A 264 -1.65 4.24 -2.16
N ASN A 265 -0.39 4.64 -2.00
CA ASN A 265 0.54 3.90 -1.17
C ASN A 265 0.28 4.06 0.33
N PHE A 266 -0.08 5.26 0.82
CA PHE A 266 -0.48 5.41 2.22
C PHE A 266 -1.91 4.90 2.46
N LEU A 267 -2.82 5.03 1.49
CA LEU A 267 -4.17 4.47 1.59
C LEU A 267 -4.17 2.94 1.62
N LEU A 268 -3.20 2.28 1.00
CA LEU A 268 -3.03 0.83 1.12
C LEU A 268 -2.89 0.44 2.61
N GLY A 269 -2.08 1.18 3.36
CA GLY A 269 -1.91 0.99 4.80
C GLY A 269 -3.21 1.21 5.58
N PHE A 270 -3.93 2.30 5.30
CA PHE A 270 -5.25 2.56 5.89
C PHE A 270 -6.28 1.49 5.51
N SER A 271 -6.24 0.92 4.32
CA SER A 271 -7.14 -0.15 3.86
C SER A 271 -6.92 -1.46 4.64
N LEU A 272 -5.66 -1.79 4.93
CA LEU A 272 -5.30 -2.93 5.79
C LEU A 272 -5.78 -2.69 7.23
N LEU A 273 -5.56 -1.49 7.75
CA LEU A 273 -6.05 -1.10 9.08
C LEU A 273 -7.57 -1.09 9.15
N ALA A 274 -8.26 -0.69 8.09
CA ALA A 274 -9.71 -0.71 8.00
C ALA A 274 -10.28 -2.12 8.10
N GLY A 275 -9.71 -3.07 7.36
CA GLY A 275 -10.07 -4.48 7.48
C GLY A 275 -9.79 -5.03 8.89
N HIS A 276 -8.63 -4.73 9.45
CA HIS A 276 -8.30 -5.12 10.83
C HIS A 276 -9.31 -4.54 11.83
N GLY A 277 -9.57 -3.24 11.76
CA GLY A 277 -10.49 -2.50 12.63
C GLY A 277 -11.92 -3.03 12.54
N PHE A 278 -12.41 -3.33 11.33
CA PHE A 278 -13.72 -3.94 11.13
C PHE A 278 -13.81 -5.32 11.80
N ASP A 279 -12.84 -6.21 11.59
CA ASP A 279 -12.84 -7.53 12.24
C ASP A 279 -12.78 -7.42 13.78
N ARG A 280 -12.12 -6.40 14.31
CA ARG A 280 -12.11 -6.15 15.77
C ARG A 280 -13.43 -5.58 16.27
N LEU A 281 -14.03 -4.64 15.54
CA LEU A 281 -15.33 -4.05 15.85
C LEU A 281 -16.42 -5.11 15.88
N LEU A 282 -16.44 -6.03 14.91
CA LEU A 282 -17.38 -7.15 14.86
C LEU A 282 -17.37 -8.05 16.11
N LYS A 283 -16.21 -8.13 16.78
CA LYS A 283 -16.07 -8.94 18.00
C LYS A 283 -16.37 -8.14 19.26
N ALA A 284 -16.36 -6.82 19.17
CA ALA A 284 -16.63 -5.91 20.28
C ALA A 284 -18.12 -5.51 20.36
N VAL A 285 -18.83 -5.53 19.23
CA VAL A 285 -20.23 -5.08 19.12
C VAL A 285 -21.17 -6.27 18.88
N ARG A 286 -22.45 -6.12 19.23
CA ARG A 286 -23.49 -7.13 18.96
C ARG A 286 -23.66 -7.36 17.45
N PHE A 287 -23.98 -8.61 17.09
CA PHE A 287 -24.03 -9.08 15.71
C PHE A 287 -25.07 -8.38 14.81
N SER A 288 -26.11 -7.76 15.39
CA SER A 288 -27.10 -6.95 14.66
C SER A 288 -26.49 -5.67 14.08
N ASP A 289 -25.67 -4.98 14.86
CA ASP A 289 -25.16 -3.64 14.52
C ASP A 289 -24.01 -3.76 13.52
N ALA A 290 -23.23 -4.83 13.65
CA ALA A 290 -22.25 -5.31 12.68
C ALA A 290 -22.80 -5.45 11.25
N ARG A 291 -24.02 -5.99 11.10
CA ARG A 291 -24.68 -6.15 9.78
C ARG A 291 -25.02 -4.80 9.17
N ILE A 292 -25.45 -3.84 9.98
CA ILE A 292 -25.75 -2.47 9.52
C ILE A 292 -24.48 -1.84 8.94
N VAL A 293 -23.34 -1.93 9.63
CA VAL A 293 -22.06 -1.41 9.12
C VAL A 293 -21.68 -2.10 7.80
N LEU A 294 -21.81 -3.42 7.71
CA LEU A 294 -21.51 -4.15 6.47
C LEU A 294 -22.43 -3.74 5.31
N CYS A 295 -23.74 -3.60 5.57
CA CYS A 295 -24.72 -3.16 4.57
C CYS A 295 -24.47 -1.72 4.12
N LEU A 296 -24.07 -0.83 5.02
CA LEU A 296 -23.70 0.55 4.68
C LEU A 296 -22.43 0.60 3.82
N LEU A 297 -21.44 -0.24 4.10
CA LEU A 297 -20.21 -0.35 3.29
C LEU A 297 -20.49 -0.91 1.90
N LEU A 298 -21.30 -1.96 1.80
CA LEU A 298 -21.73 -2.53 0.52
C LEU A 298 -22.60 -1.55 -0.26
N GLY A 299 -23.53 -0.87 0.41
CA GLY A 299 -24.37 0.18 -0.18
C GLY A 299 -23.55 1.35 -0.72
N TRP A 300 -22.54 1.81 0.04
CA TRP A 300 -21.60 2.83 -0.42
C TRP A 300 -20.74 2.36 -1.59
N GLY A 301 -20.25 1.12 -1.54
CA GLY A 301 -19.49 0.51 -2.64
C GLY A 301 -20.29 0.42 -3.93
N LEU A 302 -21.57 0.07 -3.83
CA LEU A 302 -22.49 0.03 -4.97
C LEU A 302 -22.85 1.43 -5.47
N PHE A 303 -23.11 2.39 -4.58
CA PHE A 303 -23.38 3.78 -4.94
C PHE A 303 -22.18 4.40 -5.69
N SER A 304 -20.97 4.20 -5.15
CA SER A 304 -19.75 4.68 -5.78
C SER A 304 -19.47 3.98 -7.12
N ALA A 305 -19.70 2.68 -7.24
CA ALA A 305 -19.57 1.98 -8.52
C ALA A 305 -20.61 2.43 -9.56
N HIS A 306 -21.88 2.60 -9.16
CA HIS A 306 -22.98 2.97 -10.04
C HIS A 306 -22.83 4.36 -10.65
N GLY A 307 -22.47 5.37 -9.85
CA GLY A 307 -22.28 6.73 -10.36
C GLY A 307 -21.16 6.84 -11.41
N ARG A 308 -20.14 5.98 -11.35
CA ARG A 308 -19.08 5.90 -12.37
C ARG A 308 -19.56 5.30 -13.69
N VAL A 309 -20.41 4.28 -13.63
CA VAL A 309 -21.00 3.66 -14.84
C VAL A 309 -21.87 4.68 -15.57
N LEU A 310 -22.72 5.42 -14.85
CA LEU A 310 -23.59 6.45 -15.43
C LEU A 310 -22.83 7.58 -16.15
N LEU A 311 -21.71 8.03 -15.57
CA LEU A 311 -20.85 9.02 -16.22
C LEU A 311 -20.22 8.47 -17.50
N SER A 312 -19.69 7.24 -17.46
CA SER A 312 -19.08 6.62 -18.64
C SER A 312 -20.08 6.44 -19.78
N THR A 313 -21.36 6.20 -19.50
CA THR A 313 -22.39 6.09 -20.55
C THR A 313 -22.84 7.44 -21.11
N ARG A 314 -22.67 8.55 -20.37
CA ARG A 314 -23.02 9.90 -20.85
C ARG A 314 -21.95 10.52 -21.74
N THR A 315 -20.68 10.12 -21.59
CA THR A 315 -19.58 10.65 -22.42
C THR A 315 -19.57 10.08 -23.84
N TYR A 316 -20.36 9.03 -24.12
CA TYR A 316 -20.50 8.40 -25.44
C TYR A 316 -21.91 8.55 -26.05
N ALA A 317 -22.75 9.44 -25.50
CA ALA A 317 -24.07 9.80 -26.03
C ALA A 317 -24.07 11.27 -26.47
#